data_AF-A0A7S0S8U7-F1
#
_entry.id   AF-A0A7S0S8U7-F1
#
_cell.length_a   1.000
_cell.length_b   1.000
_cell.length_c   1.000
_cell.angle_alpha   90.00
_cell.angle_beta   90.00
_cell.angle_gamma   90.00
#
_symmetry.space_group_name_H-M   'P 1'
#
loop_
_entity.id
_entity.type
_entity.pdbx_description
1 polymer ?
#
loop_
_entity_poly.entity_id
_entity_poly.type
_entity_poly.pdbx_seq_one_letter_code
_entity_poly.pdbx_strand_id
1 'polypeptide(L)'
;QNHLMEMDSLHLASPTWPTVTFMVSSIQYGGRITDAFDELLMDTYAAKVFNEGALEKGKMLYPGCKIPNHTDVKEFRSKIEGLPAQDSPEIFGLHSNADLTFRTLQVQDLVETVVSTMPKTGGGGHGPSPAEIVDRIAADILDKMPGVFEAEPTKERLKKLPGGVTQPLTVHLRQEIDRLNVITALCFQTLRNLRLAIAGTVALSGDLVDALDALYDAKIPTKWLTKSWESATIGSWFQGLLQRHEQLSKWLAGGRPKGYWLTGFFNPQGFLTAMKQEVNR
;
A
#
# COMPACT_ATOMS: atom_id res chain seq x y z
N GLN A 1 -10.53 -50.31 -4.99
CA GLN A 1 -11.86 -49.67 -4.86
C GLN A 1 -11.98 -48.46 -5.80
N ASN A 2 -11.40 -48.51 -7.01
CA ASN A 2 -11.31 -47.35 -7.94
C ASN A 2 -11.93 -47.59 -9.32
N HIS A 3 -12.27 -48.84 -9.70
CA HIS A 3 -12.79 -49.13 -11.04
C HIS A 3 -14.30 -48.88 -11.20
N LEU A 4 -15.06 -48.83 -10.11
CA LEU A 4 -16.49 -48.50 -10.14
C LEU A 4 -16.74 -47.00 -10.39
N MET A 5 -15.92 -46.12 -9.82
CA MET A 5 -16.06 -44.66 -10.04
C MET A 5 -15.59 -44.22 -11.42
N GLU A 6 -14.67 -44.97 -12.04
CA GLU A 6 -14.21 -44.72 -13.41
C GLU A 6 -15.33 -44.98 -14.44
N MET A 7 -16.11 -46.06 -14.26
CA MET A 7 -17.28 -46.35 -15.11
C MET A 7 -18.42 -45.33 -14.91
N ASP A 8 -18.69 -44.89 -13.68
CA ASP A 8 -19.75 -43.90 -13.42
C ASP A 8 -19.45 -42.52 -14.04
N SER A 9 -18.17 -42.14 -14.13
CA SER A 9 -17.76 -40.86 -14.74
C SER A 9 -18.02 -40.78 -16.26
N LEU A 10 -18.02 -41.92 -16.95
CA LEU A 10 -18.33 -42.02 -18.38
C LEU A 10 -19.85 -42.08 -18.67
N HIS A 11 -20.66 -42.37 -17.65
CA HIS A 11 -22.12 -42.46 -17.75
C HIS A 11 -22.87 -41.23 -17.21
N LEU A 12 -22.16 -40.27 -16.60
CA LEU A 12 -22.73 -39.01 -16.14
C LEU A 12 -23.08 -38.10 -17.32
N ALA A 13 -24.36 -37.74 -17.45
CA ALA A 13 -24.86 -36.83 -18.48
C ALA A 13 -24.34 -35.37 -18.33
N SER A 14 -23.71 -35.05 -17.20
CA SER A 14 -23.20 -33.72 -16.87
C SER A 14 -21.89 -33.83 -16.08
N PRO A 15 -20.93 -32.92 -16.29
CA PRO A 15 -19.68 -32.91 -15.54
C PRO A 15 -19.90 -32.62 -14.06
N THR A 16 -19.06 -33.20 -13.19
CA THR A 16 -19.04 -32.86 -11.76
C THR A 16 -18.41 -31.48 -11.56
N TRP A 17 -19.24 -30.44 -11.44
CA TRP A 17 -18.80 -29.05 -11.36
C TRP A 17 -17.79 -28.76 -10.25
N PRO A 18 -17.92 -29.30 -9.01
CA PRO A 18 -16.88 -29.12 -7.98
C PRO A 18 -15.50 -29.61 -8.43
N THR A 19 -15.45 -30.74 -9.15
CA THR A 19 -14.20 -31.29 -9.68
C THR A 19 -13.63 -30.38 -10.77
N VAL A 20 -14.47 -29.87 -11.67
CA VAL A 20 -14.05 -28.93 -12.72
C VAL A 20 -13.49 -27.63 -12.12
N THR A 21 -14.21 -27.05 -11.17
CA THR A 21 -13.78 -25.84 -10.46
C THR A 21 -12.44 -26.08 -9.77
N PHE A 22 -12.26 -27.18 -9.05
CA PHE A 22 -11.01 -27.54 -8.39
C PHE A 22 -9.85 -27.76 -9.36
N MET A 23 -10.09 -28.44 -10.48
CA MET A 23 -9.06 -28.64 -11.52
C MET A 23 -8.61 -27.32 -12.13
N VAL A 24 -9.52 -26.39 -12.38
CA VAL A 24 -9.18 -25.09 -12.95
C VAL A 24 -8.51 -24.19 -11.91
N SER A 25 -9.16 -23.95 -10.78
CA SER A 25 -8.68 -23.02 -9.75
C SER A 25 -7.40 -23.50 -9.07
N SER A 26 -7.44 -24.66 -8.40
CA SER A 26 -6.35 -25.12 -7.54
C SER A 26 -5.22 -25.84 -8.30
N ILE A 27 -5.52 -26.59 -9.36
CA ILE A 27 -4.49 -27.35 -10.10
C ILE A 27 -3.86 -26.51 -11.22
N GLN A 28 -4.68 -26.02 -12.15
CA GLN A 28 -4.17 -25.35 -13.35
C GLN A 28 -3.62 -23.94 -13.04
N TYR A 29 -4.35 -23.15 -12.24
CA TYR A 29 -3.97 -21.78 -11.90
C TYR A 29 -3.34 -21.66 -10.50
N GLY A 30 -3.67 -22.54 -9.57
CA GLY A 30 -3.27 -22.43 -8.16
C GLY A 30 -1.76 -22.44 -7.96
N GLY A 31 -1.00 -23.20 -8.75
CA GLY A 31 0.47 -23.18 -8.70
C GLY A 31 1.12 -21.85 -9.12
N ARG A 32 0.36 -20.90 -9.68
CA ARG A 32 0.81 -19.55 -10.04
C ARG A 32 0.31 -18.47 -9.08
N ILE A 33 -0.63 -18.83 -8.20
CA ILE A 33 -1.20 -17.93 -7.21
C ILE A 33 -0.44 -18.16 -5.91
N THR A 34 -0.01 -17.06 -5.27
CA THR A 34 0.78 -17.13 -4.02
C THR A 34 0.05 -16.52 -2.83
N ASP A 35 -0.94 -15.66 -3.09
CA ASP A 35 -1.76 -15.02 -2.07
C ASP A 35 -3.10 -15.76 -1.88
N ALA A 36 -3.49 -15.94 -0.62
CA ALA A 36 -4.71 -16.69 -0.28
C ALA A 36 -6.01 -15.96 -0.68
N PHE A 37 -5.99 -14.62 -0.75
CA PHE A 37 -7.13 -13.86 -1.24
C PHE A 37 -7.25 -13.95 -2.76
N ASP A 38 -6.14 -13.98 -3.48
CA ASP A 38 -6.14 -14.23 -4.93
C ASP A 38 -6.64 -15.65 -5.25
N GLU A 39 -6.30 -16.64 -4.41
CA GLU A 39 -6.81 -18.00 -4.52
C GLU A 39 -8.34 -18.04 -4.33
N LEU A 40 -8.83 -17.40 -3.26
CA LEU A 40 -10.26 -17.27 -3.01
C LEU A 40 -11.01 -16.54 -4.15
N LEU A 41 -10.38 -15.51 -4.72
CA LEU A 41 -10.95 -14.78 -5.85
C LEU A 41 -11.04 -15.69 -7.09
N MET A 42 -9.99 -16.47 -7.37
CA MET A 42 -9.98 -17.43 -8.47
C MET A 42 -11.04 -18.53 -8.30
N ASP A 43 -11.20 -19.06 -7.09
CA ASP A 43 -12.26 -20.02 -6.76
C ASP A 43 -13.65 -19.43 -7.03
N THR A 44 -13.84 -18.16 -6.65
CA THR A 44 -15.10 -17.44 -6.87
C THR A 44 -15.39 -17.26 -8.36
N TYR A 45 -14.39 -16.91 -9.17
CA TYR A 45 -14.53 -16.83 -10.63
C TYR A 45 -14.84 -18.19 -11.25
N ALA A 46 -14.11 -19.23 -10.84
CA ALA A 46 -14.31 -20.58 -11.33
C ALA A 46 -15.73 -21.06 -11.03
N ALA A 47 -16.25 -20.86 -9.81
CA ALA A 47 -17.61 -21.23 -9.44
C ALA A 47 -18.70 -20.44 -10.21
N LYS A 48 -18.44 -19.15 -10.52
CA LYS A 48 -19.37 -18.32 -11.30
C LYS A 48 -19.48 -18.78 -12.76
N VAL A 49 -18.38 -19.23 -13.35
CA VAL A 49 -18.34 -19.68 -14.76
C VAL A 49 -18.77 -21.14 -14.87
N PHE A 50 -18.19 -22.02 -14.04
CA PHE A 50 -18.39 -23.46 -14.03
C PHE A 50 -19.44 -23.87 -12.97
N ASN A 51 -20.69 -23.97 -13.39
CA ASN A 51 -21.82 -24.41 -12.55
C ASN A 51 -22.87 -25.14 -13.39
N GLU A 52 -23.87 -25.74 -12.74
CA GLU A 52 -24.92 -26.54 -13.40
C GLU A 52 -25.62 -25.80 -14.55
N GLY A 53 -25.83 -24.48 -14.42
CA GLY A 53 -26.41 -23.66 -15.47
C GLY A 53 -25.47 -23.30 -16.62
N ALA A 54 -24.17 -23.63 -16.56
CA ALA A 54 -23.16 -23.23 -17.55
C ALA A 54 -23.41 -23.74 -18.97
N LEU A 55 -24.08 -24.88 -19.11
CA LEU A 55 -24.40 -25.49 -20.40
C LEU A 55 -25.79 -25.11 -20.91
N GLU A 56 -26.53 -24.27 -20.18
CA GLU A 56 -27.85 -23.82 -20.61
C GLU A 56 -27.77 -22.95 -21.86
N LYS A 57 -28.64 -23.26 -22.83
CA LYS A 57 -28.69 -22.55 -24.10
C LYS A 57 -29.03 -21.08 -23.86
N GLY A 58 -28.07 -20.23 -24.20
CA GLY A 58 -28.24 -18.78 -24.12
C GLY A 58 -27.96 -18.17 -22.75
N LYS A 59 -27.22 -18.88 -21.88
CA LYS A 59 -26.61 -18.28 -20.70
C LYS A 59 -25.83 -17.02 -21.08
N MET A 60 -26.00 -15.99 -20.25
CA MET A 60 -25.24 -14.75 -20.34
C MET A 60 -24.13 -14.78 -19.29
N LEU A 61 -22.89 -14.53 -19.71
CA LEU A 61 -21.76 -14.35 -18.79
C LEU A 61 -21.86 -13.00 -18.07
N TYR A 62 -22.35 -12.01 -18.80
CA TYR A 62 -22.62 -10.65 -18.35
C TYR A 62 -23.81 -10.10 -19.18
N PRO A 63 -24.61 -9.14 -18.67
CA PRO A 63 -25.63 -8.47 -19.49
C PRO A 63 -25.06 -7.96 -20.81
N GLY A 64 -25.55 -8.50 -21.93
CA GLY A 64 -25.04 -8.19 -23.28
C GLY A 64 -24.02 -9.20 -23.84
N CYS A 65 -23.38 -10.02 -23.00
CA CYS A 65 -22.45 -11.07 -23.41
C CYS A 65 -23.12 -12.46 -23.32
N LYS A 66 -23.81 -12.84 -24.38
CA LYS A 66 -24.46 -14.15 -24.51
C LYS A 66 -23.52 -15.19 -25.10
N ILE A 67 -23.45 -16.37 -24.50
CA ILE A 67 -22.66 -17.49 -25.04
C ILE A 67 -23.29 -17.94 -26.38
N PRO A 68 -22.54 -17.94 -27.50
CA PRO A 68 -23.05 -18.39 -28.79
C PRO A 68 -23.29 -19.91 -28.77
N ASN A 69 -24.47 -20.36 -29.22
CA ASN A 69 -24.81 -21.78 -29.32
C ASN A 69 -24.52 -22.31 -30.73
N HIS A 70 -23.28 -22.21 -31.16
CA HIS A 70 -22.84 -22.63 -32.49
C HIS A 70 -21.76 -23.71 -32.37
N THR A 71 -21.52 -24.45 -33.46
CA THR A 71 -20.47 -25.48 -33.52
C THR A 71 -19.28 -25.03 -34.36
N ASP A 72 -19.45 -24.05 -35.25
CA ASP A 72 -18.39 -23.53 -36.11
C ASP A 72 -17.64 -22.37 -35.44
N VAL A 73 -16.30 -22.45 -35.49
CA VAL A 73 -15.36 -21.45 -34.99
C VAL A 73 -15.58 -20.08 -35.65
N LYS A 74 -15.96 -20.05 -36.94
CA LYS A 74 -16.22 -18.79 -37.66
C LYS A 74 -17.35 -17.98 -37.04
N GLU A 75 -18.40 -18.66 -36.59
CA GLU A 75 -19.56 -18.01 -35.95
C GLU A 75 -19.20 -17.46 -34.58
N PHE A 76 -18.37 -18.17 -33.80
CA PHE A 76 -17.82 -17.65 -32.55
C PHE A 76 -16.98 -16.41 -32.77
N ARG A 77 -16.07 -16.43 -33.76
CA ARG A 77 -15.21 -15.27 -34.08
C ARG A 77 -16.05 -14.06 -34.49
N SER A 78 -17.02 -14.25 -35.37
CA SER A 78 -17.91 -13.17 -35.82
C SER A 78 -18.66 -12.52 -34.65
N LYS A 79 -19.08 -13.30 -33.65
CA LYS A 79 -19.72 -12.76 -32.44
C LYS A 79 -18.75 -12.02 -31.53
N ILE A 80 -17.51 -12.50 -31.39
CA ILE A 80 -16.47 -11.82 -30.59
C ILE A 80 -16.10 -10.47 -31.24
N GLU A 81 -15.98 -10.42 -32.57
CA GLU A 81 -15.71 -9.19 -33.33
C GLU A 81 -16.85 -8.16 -33.23
N GLY A 82 -18.07 -8.60 -32.91
CA GLY A 82 -19.21 -7.72 -32.65
C GLY A 82 -19.27 -7.14 -31.24
N LEU A 83 -18.40 -7.57 -30.32
CA LEU A 83 -18.33 -7.00 -28.97
C LEU A 83 -17.64 -5.63 -28.97
N PRO A 84 -17.96 -4.74 -28.02
CA PRO A 84 -17.27 -3.48 -27.86
C PRO A 84 -15.76 -3.68 -27.68
N ALA A 85 -14.94 -2.80 -28.27
CA ALA A 85 -13.49 -2.82 -28.09
C ALA A 85 -13.05 -2.38 -26.69
N GLN A 86 -13.92 -1.70 -25.94
CA GLN A 86 -13.69 -1.27 -24.56
C GLN A 86 -14.68 -1.97 -23.65
N ASP A 87 -14.13 -2.76 -22.72
CA ASP A 87 -14.89 -3.49 -21.71
C ASP A 87 -15.18 -2.61 -20.48
N SER A 88 -16.38 -2.75 -19.93
CA SER A 88 -16.72 -2.13 -18.63
C SER A 88 -16.03 -2.89 -17.49
N PRO A 89 -15.50 -2.21 -16.46
CA PRO A 89 -14.95 -2.87 -15.27
C PRO A 89 -15.94 -3.83 -14.59
N GLU A 90 -17.24 -3.60 -14.72
CA GLU A 90 -18.31 -4.41 -14.15
C GLU A 90 -18.33 -5.85 -14.68
N ILE A 91 -17.80 -6.08 -15.90
CA ILE A 91 -17.65 -7.42 -16.48
C ILE A 91 -16.73 -8.28 -15.60
N PHE A 92 -15.74 -7.65 -14.97
CA PHE A 92 -14.81 -8.25 -14.02
C PHE A 92 -15.30 -8.14 -12.56
N GLY A 93 -16.57 -7.80 -12.33
CA GLY A 93 -17.11 -7.63 -10.98
C GLY A 93 -16.55 -6.42 -10.22
N LEU A 94 -15.89 -5.49 -10.91
CA LEU A 94 -15.39 -4.25 -10.33
C LEU A 94 -16.46 -3.16 -10.40
N HIS A 95 -16.38 -2.19 -9.50
CA HIS A 95 -17.20 -0.98 -9.58
C HIS A 95 -16.74 -0.09 -10.75
N SER A 96 -17.65 0.65 -11.38
CA SER A 96 -17.37 1.57 -12.49
C SER A 96 -16.25 2.60 -12.20
N ASN A 97 -16.10 3.00 -10.94
CA ASN A 97 -14.98 3.84 -10.45
C ASN A 97 -13.59 3.24 -10.71
N ALA A 98 -13.45 1.94 -10.98
CA ALA A 98 -12.17 1.35 -11.34
C ALA A 98 -11.58 1.98 -12.60
N ASP A 99 -12.41 2.37 -13.58
CA ASP A 99 -11.95 3.09 -14.78
C ASP A 99 -11.41 4.49 -14.42
N LEU A 100 -12.07 5.19 -13.50
CA LEU A 100 -11.59 6.48 -13.00
C LEU A 100 -10.23 6.36 -12.29
N THR A 101 -10.08 5.35 -11.43
CA THR A 101 -8.81 5.05 -10.75
C THR A 101 -7.72 4.72 -11.76
N PHE A 102 -8.00 3.86 -12.74
CA PHE A 102 -7.05 3.50 -13.79
C PHE A 102 -6.58 4.73 -14.57
N ARG A 103 -7.50 5.58 -15.03
CA ARG A 103 -7.17 6.82 -15.75
C ARG A 103 -6.38 7.78 -14.89
N THR A 104 -6.69 7.89 -13.60
CA THR A 104 -5.95 8.74 -12.65
C THR A 104 -4.51 8.28 -12.52
N LEU A 105 -4.28 6.97 -12.38
CA LEU A 105 -2.94 6.39 -12.32
C LEU A 105 -2.17 6.59 -13.63
N GLN A 106 -2.83 6.45 -14.79
CA GLN A 106 -2.21 6.68 -16.09
C GLN A 106 -1.78 8.14 -16.28
N VAL A 107 -2.62 9.09 -15.85
CA VAL A 107 -2.26 10.52 -15.90
C VAL A 107 -1.12 10.83 -14.94
N GLN A 108 -1.11 10.23 -13.75
CA GLN A 108 -0.03 10.39 -12.79
C GLN A 108 1.31 9.88 -13.35
N ASP A 109 1.33 8.68 -13.93
CA ASP A 109 2.52 8.08 -14.57
C ASP A 109 3.03 8.93 -15.75
N LEU A 110 2.11 9.45 -16.58
CA LEU A 110 2.44 10.36 -17.66
C LEU A 110 3.11 11.64 -17.13
N VAL A 111 2.53 12.27 -16.10
CA VAL A 111 3.07 13.50 -15.50
C VAL A 111 4.44 13.23 -14.87
N GLU A 112 4.60 12.12 -14.16
CA GLU A 112 5.89 11.72 -13.58
C GLU A 112 6.96 11.48 -14.65
N THR A 113 6.60 10.83 -15.75
CA THR A 113 7.48 10.62 -16.91
C THR A 113 7.87 11.96 -17.56
N VAL A 114 6.92 12.88 -17.71
CA VAL A 114 7.21 14.22 -18.25
C VAL A 114 8.14 14.98 -17.31
N VAL A 115 7.86 15.02 -16.01
CA VAL A 115 8.72 15.72 -15.03
C VAL A 115 10.13 15.14 -14.98
N SER A 116 10.27 13.81 -15.04
CA SER A 116 11.59 13.16 -15.01
C SER A 116 12.43 13.40 -16.27
N THR A 117 11.81 13.75 -17.40
CA THR A 117 12.51 14.08 -18.65
C THR A 117 12.79 15.58 -18.82
N MET A 118 12.23 16.45 -17.96
CA MET A 118 12.49 17.89 -18.03
C MET A 118 13.95 18.22 -17.65
N PRO A 119 14.63 19.12 -18.39
CA PRO A 119 15.99 19.52 -18.06
C PRO A 119 16.02 20.33 -16.76
N LYS A 120 16.59 19.73 -15.70
CA LYS A 120 16.69 20.33 -14.35
C LYS A 120 17.56 21.60 -14.30
N THR A 121 18.38 21.86 -15.32
CA THR A 121 19.35 22.98 -15.38
C THR A 121 19.17 23.89 -16.60
N GLY A 122 18.03 23.81 -17.31
CA GLY A 122 17.85 24.44 -18.63
C GLY A 122 17.10 25.78 -18.70
N GLY A 123 16.74 26.42 -17.59
CA GLY A 123 15.93 27.64 -17.58
C GLY A 123 16.66 28.86 -17.02
N GLY A 124 17.07 29.80 -17.88
CA GLY A 124 17.58 31.13 -17.48
C GLY A 124 16.48 32.06 -16.94
N GLY A 125 15.78 31.62 -15.89
CA GLY A 125 14.61 32.30 -15.32
C GLY A 125 14.89 32.98 -13.99
N HIS A 126 14.30 34.16 -13.81
CA HIS A 126 14.32 35.05 -12.63
C HIS A 126 13.55 34.47 -11.42
N GLY A 127 13.64 33.16 -11.18
CA GLY A 127 12.99 32.43 -10.09
C GLY A 127 13.99 31.97 -9.03
N PRO A 128 13.52 31.64 -7.80
CA PRO A 128 14.40 31.13 -6.76
C PRO A 128 15.08 29.83 -7.21
N SER A 129 16.37 29.69 -6.89
CA SER A 129 17.12 28.49 -7.23
C SER A 129 16.52 27.24 -6.56
N PRO A 130 16.70 26.02 -7.12
CA PRO A 130 16.28 24.78 -6.46
C PRO A 130 16.78 24.68 -5.02
N ALA A 131 18.02 25.10 -4.78
CA ALA A 131 18.61 25.17 -3.45
C ALA A 131 17.87 26.14 -2.51
N GLU A 132 17.47 27.32 -2.98
CA GLU A 132 16.67 28.27 -2.17
C GLU A 132 15.28 27.72 -1.84
N ILE A 133 14.63 27.03 -2.78
CA ILE A 133 13.32 26.40 -2.54
C ILE A 133 13.46 25.31 -1.46
N VAL A 134 14.47 24.44 -1.61
CA VAL A 134 14.75 23.37 -0.64
C VAL A 134 15.15 23.94 0.72
N ASP A 135 15.90 25.04 0.80
CA ASP A 135 16.23 25.68 2.08
C ASP A 135 14.97 26.16 2.82
N ARG A 136 14.00 26.75 2.09
CA ARG A 136 12.70 27.15 2.67
C ARG A 136 11.90 25.96 3.17
N ILE A 137 11.85 24.87 2.38
CA ILE A 137 11.17 23.62 2.79
C ILE A 137 11.85 23.05 4.04
N ALA A 138 13.18 22.98 4.05
CA ALA A 138 13.95 22.49 5.18
C ALA A 138 13.74 23.34 6.44
N ALA A 139 13.71 24.67 6.30
CA ALA A 139 13.43 25.59 7.39
C ALA A 139 12.03 25.40 7.97
N ASP A 140 11.00 25.29 7.12
CA ASP A 140 9.61 25.09 7.56
C ASP A 140 9.42 23.74 8.27
N ILE A 141 10.01 22.68 7.74
CA ILE A 141 9.98 21.36 8.37
C ILE A 141 10.71 21.40 9.71
N LEU A 142 11.90 22.00 9.78
CA LEU A 142 12.68 22.08 11.01
C LEU A 142 11.99 22.89 12.11
N ASP A 143 11.25 23.95 11.75
CA ASP A 143 10.50 24.80 12.69
C ASP A 143 9.31 24.04 13.30
N LYS A 144 8.61 23.25 12.48
CA LYS A 144 7.40 22.51 12.89
C LYS A 144 7.69 21.11 13.44
N MET A 145 8.90 20.58 13.25
CA MET A 145 9.24 19.22 13.67
C MET A 145 9.26 19.12 15.20
N PRO A 146 8.54 18.16 15.80
CA PRO A 146 8.54 17.98 17.23
C PRO A 146 9.93 17.56 17.71
N GLY A 147 10.26 17.95 18.94
CA GLY A 147 11.47 17.48 19.60
C GLY A 147 11.49 15.96 19.76
N VAL A 148 12.69 15.40 19.86
CA VAL A 148 12.85 13.97 20.20
C VAL A 148 12.37 13.71 21.63
N PHE A 149 11.81 12.52 21.86
CA PHE A 149 11.48 12.08 23.21
C PHE A 149 12.78 11.84 24.00
N GLU A 150 13.03 12.66 25.01
CA GLU A 150 14.20 12.52 25.86
C GLU A 150 14.16 11.22 26.65
N ALA A 151 15.31 10.54 26.76
CA ALA A 151 15.39 9.19 27.32
C ALA A 151 14.92 9.13 28.79
N GLU A 152 15.43 10.00 29.66
CA GLU A 152 15.13 9.95 31.09
C GLU A 152 13.68 10.35 31.42
N PRO A 153 13.16 11.51 30.96
CA PRO A 153 11.76 11.87 31.18
C PRO A 153 10.78 10.84 30.62
N THR A 154 11.09 10.23 29.48
CA THR A 154 10.24 9.21 28.86
C THR A 154 10.22 7.94 29.70
N LYS A 155 11.37 7.47 30.19
CA LYS A 155 11.44 6.31 31.11
C LYS A 155 10.63 6.55 32.38
N GLU A 156 10.71 7.74 32.97
CA GLU A 156 9.94 8.07 34.17
C GLU A 156 8.43 8.07 33.90
N ARG A 157 7.99 8.64 32.78
CA ARG A 157 6.57 8.64 32.39
C ARG A 157 6.07 7.23 32.11
N LEU A 158 6.86 6.39 31.42
CA LEU A 158 6.52 4.98 31.19
C LEU A 158 6.36 4.19 32.50
N LYS A 159 7.16 4.48 33.53
CA LYS A 159 7.01 3.86 34.87
C LYS A 159 5.71 4.25 35.57
N LYS A 160 5.20 5.46 35.31
CA LYS A 160 3.96 5.98 35.89
C LYS A 160 2.70 5.48 35.18
N LEU A 161 2.84 4.80 34.03
CA LEU A 161 1.70 4.24 33.32
C LEU A 161 1.06 3.07 34.11
N PRO A 162 -0.28 2.91 34.04
CA PRO A 162 -0.97 1.81 34.71
C PRO A 162 -0.37 0.44 34.34
N GLY A 163 -0.09 -0.37 35.37
CA GLY A 163 0.51 -1.70 35.22
C GLY A 163 2.03 -1.73 35.04
N GLY A 164 2.68 -0.56 34.88
CA GLY A 164 4.14 -0.41 34.87
C GLY A 164 4.82 -0.73 33.54
N VAL A 165 6.16 -0.73 33.57
CA VAL A 165 7.02 -0.84 32.37
C VAL A 165 7.00 -2.21 31.69
N THR A 166 6.51 -3.24 32.38
CA THR A 166 6.49 -4.63 31.90
C THR A 166 5.16 -5.00 31.24
N GLN A 167 4.18 -4.11 31.20
CA GLN A 167 2.94 -4.37 30.47
C GLN A 167 3.22 -4.42 28.97
N PRO A 168 2.65 -5.38 28.23
CA PRO A 168 2.85 -5.52 26.80
C PRO A 168 2.61 -4.21 26.03
N LEU A 169 1.54 -3.48 26.36
CA LEU A 169 1.22 -2.20 25.74
C LEU A 169 2.21 -1.08 26.09
N THR A 170 2.74 -1.03 27.31
CA THR A 170 3.78 -0.08 27.70
C THR A 170 5.09 -0.35 26.97
N VAL A 171 5.44 -1.64 26.80
CA VAL A 171 6.62 -2.05 26.03
C VAL A 171 6.46 -1.67 24.56
N HIS A 172 5.27 -1.89 23.99
CA HIS A 172 4.97 -1.48 22.61
C HIS A 172 5.10 0.05 22.44
N LEU A 173 4.49 0.85 23.32
CA LEU A 173 4.64 2.31 23.31
C LEU A 173 6.12 2.75 23.35
N ARG A 174 6.93 2.15 24.21
CA ARG A 174 8.37 2.45 24.27
C ARG A 174 9.07 2.17 22.94
N GLN A 175 8.83 1.00 22.34
CA GLN A 175 9.43 0.62 21.06
C GLN A 175 9.03 1.56 19.91
N GLU A 176 7.76 1.99 19.90
CA GLU A 176 7.26 2.95 18.91
C GLU A 176 7.90 4.33 19.08
N ILE A 177 8.07 4.80 20.33
CA ILE A 177 8.80 6.05 20.63
C ILE A 177 10.26 5.95 20.18
N ASP A 178 10.94 4.85 20.50
CA ASP A 178 12.34 4.62 20.11
C ASP A 178 12.49 4.69 18.58
N ARG A 179 11.57 4.06 17.83
CA ARG A 179 11.56 4.13 16.36
C ARG A 179 11.28 5.53 15.83
N LEU A 180 10.31 6.24 16.41
CA LEU A 180 10.00 7.61 16.02
C LEU A 180 11.19 8.56 16.26
N ASN A 181 11.91 8.37 17.36
CA ASN A 181 13.13 9.12 17.65
C ASN A 181 14.23 8.89 16.61
N VAL A 182 14.41 7.65 16.13
CA VAL A 182 15.41 7.34 15.09
C VAL A 182 15.12 8.11 13.80
N ILE A 183 13.88 8.09 13.31
CA ILE A 183 13.54 8.82 12.08
C ILE A 183 13.60 10.33 12.30
N THR A 184 13.11 10.84 13.44
CA THR A 184 13.13 12.27 13.75
C THR A 184 14.56 12.81 13.82
N ALA A 185 15.46 12.08 14.48
CA ALA A 185 16.89 12.45 14.56
C ALA A 185 17.56 12.42 13.17
N LEU A 186 17.26 11.40 12.35
CA LEU A 186 17.75 11.32 10.98
C LEU A 186 17.30 12.54 10.15
N CYS A 187 16.02 12.92 10.23
CA CYS A 187 15.50 14.08 9.52
C CYS A 187 16.14 15.39 9.99
N PHE A 188 16.27 15.60 11.31
CA PHE A 188 16.98 16.76 11.84
C PHE A 188 18.41 16.86 11.31
N GLN A 189 19.14 15.74 11.31
CA GLN A 189 20.51 15.69 10.83
C GLN A 189 20.59 15.99 9.33
N THR A 190 19.77 15.32 8.51
CA THR A 190 19.72 15.53 7.06
C THR A 190 19.39 16.99 6.74
N LEU A 191 18.33 17.55 7.32
CA LEU A 191 17.89 18.91 7.02
C LEU A 191 18.90 19.97 7.47
N ARG A 192 19.49 19.83 8.67
CA ARG A 192 20.53 20.77 9.13
C ARG A 192 21.77 20.73 8.23
N ASN A 193 22.25 19.54 7.90
CA ASN A 193 23.40 19.38 7.02
C ASN A 193 23.11 19.90 5.60
N LEU A 194 21.89 19.69 5.11
CA LEU A 194 21.45 20.19 3.82
C LEU A 194 21.48 21.71 3.76
N ARG A 195 20.95 22.40 4.79
CA ARG A 195 21.03 23.87 4.90
C ARG A 195 22.47 24.38 5.00
N LEU A 196 23.31 23.70 5.77
CA LEU A 196 24.74 24.03 5.85
C LEU A 196 25.48 23.83 4.53
N ALA A 197 25.11 22.81 3.75
CA ALA A 197 25.67 22.55 2.44
C ALA A 197 25.22 23.61 1.42
N ILE A 198 23.94 24.02 1.45
CA ILE A 198 23.41 25.12 0.63
C ILE A 198 24.11 26.44 0.96
N ALA A 199 24.41 26.68 2.25
CA ALA A 199 25.18 27.86 2.69
C ALA A 199 26.68 27.79 2.35
N GLY A 200 27.18 26.69 1.78
CA GLY A 200 28.58 26.50 1.43
C GLY A 200 29.50 26.14 2.62
N THR A 201 28.94 25.82 3.79
CA THR A 201 29.70 25.51 5.01
C THR A 201 30.11 24.04 5.08
N VAL A 202 29.33 23.13 4.49
CA VAL A 202 29.57 21.68 4.48
C VAL A 202 29.61 21.18 3.03
N ALA A 203 30.46 20.20 2.75
CA ALA A 203 30.51 19.59 1.43
C ALA A 203 29.21 18.82 1.13
N LEU A 204 28.68 18.99 -0.08
CA LEU A 204 27.50 18.27 -0.54
C LEU A 204 27.86 16.80 -0.83
N SER A 205 27.53 15.90 0.10
CA SER A 205 27.68 14.46 -0.10
C SER A 205 26.59 13.91 -1.03
N GLY A 206 26.79 12.74 -1.62
CA GLY A 206 25.78 12.10 -2.49
C GLY A 206 24.42 11.97 -1.80
N ASP A 207 24.40 11.62 -0.52
CA ASP A 207 23.16 11.53 0.26
C ASP A 207 22.42 12.87 0.40
N LEU A 208 23.17 13.99 0.46
CA LEU A 208 22.59 15.33 0.54
C LEU A 208 22.11 15.80 -0.83
N VAL A 209 22.78 15.40 -1.92
CA VAL A 209 22.28 15.61 -3.30
C VAL A 209 20.94 14.90 -3.47
N ASP A 210 20.88 13.61 -3.13
CA ASP A 210 19.65 12.81 -3.25
C ASP A 210 18.51 13.39 -2.42
N ALA A 211 18.80 13.88 -1.21
CA ALA A 211 17.82 14.54 -0.38
C ALA A 211 17.37 15.89 -0.95
N LEU A 212 18.28 16.67 -1.54
CA LEU A 212 17.96 17.94 -2.20
C LEU A 212 17.00 17.70 -3.38
N ASP A 213 17.36 16.77 -4.26
CA ASP A 213 16.56 16.44 -5.44
C ASP A 213 15.18 15.89 -5.04
N ALA A 214 15.13 14.99 -4.06
CA ALA A 214 13.87 14.44 -3.57
C ALA A 214 12.96 15.53 -3.00
N LEU A 215 13.49 16.43 -2.16
CA LEU A 215 12.70 17.51 -1.56
C LEU A 215 12.25 18.54 -2.60
N TYR A 216 13.09 18.83 -3.60
CA TYR A 216 12.73 19.70 -4.72
C TYR A 216 11.58 19.09 -5.56
N ASP A 217 11.65 17.79 -5.83
CA ASP A 217 10.63 17.03 -6.57
C ASP A 217 9.40 16.65 -5.68
N ALA A 218 9.28 17.25 -4.48
CA ALA A 218 8.22 16.98 -3.48
C ALA A 218 8.10 15.51 -3.01
N LYS A 219 9.16 14.73 -3.19
CA LYS A 219 9.30 13.33 -2.78
C LYS A 219 10.00 13.20 -1.43
N ILE A 220 9.92 12.01 -0.85
CA ILE A 220 10.55 11.68 0.42
C ILE A 220 11.97 11.14 0.13
N PRO A 221 13.02 11.66 0.79
CA PRO A 221 14.35 11.10 0.68
C PRO A 221 14.38 9.59 0.96
N THR A 222 15.05 8.82 0.10
CA THR A 222 15.11 7.35 0.17
C THR A 222 15.61 6.84 1.52
N LYS A 223 16.62 7.51 2.11
CA LYS A 223 17.14 7.19 3.44
C LYS A 223 16.07 7.27 4.53
N TRP A 224 15.15 8.23 4.44
CA TRP A 224 14.07 8.36 5.41
C TRP A 224 13.07 7.21 5.28
N LEU A 225 12.77 6.77 4.06
CA LEU A 225 11.89 5.62 3.81
C LEU A 225 12.42 4.32 4.42
N THR A 226 13.74 4.11 4.47
CA THR A 226 14.33 2.92 5.11
C THR A 226 14.02 2.78 6.61
N LYS A 227 13.62 3.87 7.28
CA LYS A 227 13.30 3.93 8.71
C LYS A 227 11.88 4.41 8.99
N SER A 228 11.06 4.62 7.95
CA SER A 228 9.71 5.18 8.08
C SER A 228 8.69 4.43 7.24
N TRP A 229 7.74 5.15 6.64
CA TRP A 229 6.59 4.65 5.90
C TRP A 229 6.50 5.36 4.55
N GLU A 230 5.81 4.72 3.61
CA GLU A 230 5.53 5.29 2.30
C GLU A 230 4.44 6.36 2.38
N SER A 231 4.58 7.41 1.58
CA SER A 231 3.55 8.43 1.39
C SER A 231 3.70 9.06 0.01
N ALA A 232 2.63 9.63 -0.52
CA ALA A 232 2.61 10.20 -1.86
C ALA A 232 3.52 11.42 -2.00
N THR A 233 3.63 12.24 -0.96
CA THR A 233 4.42 13.48 -0.96
C THR A 233 5.15 13.68 0.36
N ILE A 234 6.18 14.52 0.36
CA ILE A 234 6.83 14.94 1.60
C ILE A 234 5.85 15.65 2.57
N GLY A 235 4.89 16.41 2.04
CA GLY A 235 3.88 17.10 2.85
C GLY A 235 2.97 16.14 3.61
N SER A 236 2.41 15.15 2.91
CA SER A 236 1.59 14.10 3.54
C SER A 236 2.41 13.21 4.49
N TRP A 237 3.67 12.94 4.14
CA TRP A 237 4.58 12.21 5.01
C TRP A 237 4.84 12.96 6.32
N PHE A 238 5.13 14.26 6.24
CA PHE A 238 5.41 15.08 7.41
C PHE A 238 4.18 15.25 8.31
N GLN A 239 3.00 15.46 7.74
CA GLN A 239 1.74 15.43 8.51
C GLN A 239 1.55 14.10 9.24
N GLY A 240 1.85 12.99 8.57
CA GLY A 240 1.86 11.67 9.20
C GLY A 240 2.87 11.54 10.34
N LEU A 241 4.03 12.20 10.26
CA LEU A 241 5.02 12.22 11.35
C LEU A 241 4.51 12.99 12.56
N LEU A 242 3.90 14.16 12.33
CA LEU A 242 3.29 14.98 13.38
C LEU A 242 2.18 14.23 14.12
N GLN A 243 1.26 13.59 13.38
CA GLN A 243 0.15 12.82 13.95
C GLN A 243 0.65 11.60 14.76
N ARG A 244 1.70 10.92 14.29
CA ARG A 244 2.34 9.82 15.04
C ARG A 244 2.96 10.30 16.34
N HIS A 245 3.72 11.39 16.29
CA HIS A 245 4.27 12.01 17.48
C HIS A 245 3.18 12.39 18.48
N GLU A 246 2.09 12.99 18.00
CA GLU A 246 0.95 13.39 18.82
C GLU A 246 0.27 12.18 19.49
N GLN A 247 0.01 11.10 18.75
CA GLN A 247 -0.55 9.86 19.30
C GLN A 247 0.29 9.31 20.44
N LEU A 248 1.61 9.15 20.22
CA LEU A 248 2.52 8.60 21.24
C LEU A 248 2.68 9.55 22.43
N SER A 249 2.72 10.87 22.18
CA SER A 249 2.79 11.89 23.23
C SER A 249 1.55 11.88 24.12
N LYS A 250 0.36 11.82 23.52
CA LYS A 250 -0.91 11.75 24.26
C LYS A 250 -0.98 10.46 25.08
N TRP A 251 -0.55 9.34 24.53
CA TRP A 251 -0.49 8.07 25.26
C TRP A 251 0.50 8.15 26.43
N LEU A 252 1.70 8.67 26.21
CA LEU A 252 2.73 8.79 27.25
C LEU A 252 2.30 9.72 28.40
N ALA A 253 1.57 10.81 28.10
CA ALA A 253 1.16 11.80 29.09
C ALA A 253 -0.17 11.45 29.80
N GLY A 254 -1.17 11.01 29.05
CA GLY A 254 -2.53 10.78 29.53
C GLY A 254 -2.85 9.32 29.86
N GLY A 255 -1.92 8.40 29.61
CA GLY A 255 -2.18 6.97 29.72
C GLY A 255 -2.97 6.43 28.53
N ARG A 256 -3.64 5.30 28.74
CA ARG A 256 -4.26 4.50 27.67
C ARG A 256 -5.28 5.31 26.85
N PRO A 257 -5.08 5.45 25.52
CA PRO A 257 -6.06 6.05 24.62
C PRO A 257 -7.36 5.23 24.54
N LYS A 258 -8.48 5.92 24.29
CA LYS A 258 -9.78 5.27 24.01
C LYS A 258 -9.85 4.63 22.62
N GLY A 259 -9.05 5.13 21.68
CA GLY A 259 -8.93 4.62 20.32
C GLY A 259 -7.51 4.81 19.83
N TYR A 260 -7.05 3.88 19.00
CA TYR A 260 -5.71 3.87 18.44
C TYR A 260 -5.78 4.02 16.92
N TRP A 261 -4.97 4.93 16.37
CA TRP A 261 -4.75 4.99 14.94
C TRP A 261 -3.72 3.93 14.54
N LEU A 262 -4.21 2.77 14.12
CA LEU A 262 -3.40 1.58 13.86
C LEU A 262 -2.33 1.80 12.78
N THR A 263 -2.65 2.52 11.70
CA THR A 263 -1.69 2.82 10.63
C THR A 263 -0.67 3.89 11.03
N GLY A 264 -0.86 4.52 12.19
CA GLY A 264 0.12 5.37 12.84
C GLY A 264 1.29 4.58 13.46
N PHE A 265 1.12 3.30 13.78
CA PHE A 265 2.21 2.51 14.35
C PHE A 265 3.21 2.05 13.29
N PHE A 266 4.49 2.01 13.66
CA PHE A 266 5.55 1.34 12.91
C PHE A 266 5.39 -0.18 12.94
N ASN A 267 4.80 -0.74 14.02
CA ASN A 267 4.51 -2.16 14.13
C ASN A 267 3.07 -2.46 14.61
N PRO A 268 2.05 -2.33 13.74
CA PRO A 268 0.66 -2.62 14.10
C PRO A 268 0.43 -4.07 14.56
N GLN A 269 1.19 -5.04 14.02
CA GLN A 269 1.09 -6.45 14.45
C GLN A 269 1.62 -6.66 15.87
N GLY A 270 2.70 -5.96 16.24
CA GLY A 270 3.20 -5.91 17.60
C GLY A 270 2.16 -5.35 18.58
N PHE A 271 1.44 -4.30 18.19
CA PHE A 271 0.33 -3.76 18.97
C PHE A 271 -0.77 -4.81 19.19
N LEU A 272 -1.24 -5.48 18.12
CA LEU A 272 -2.28 -6.51 18.23
C LEU A 272 -1.83 -7.69 19.10
N THR A 273 -0.55 -8.05 19.05
CA THR A 273 0.03 -9.11 19.90
C THR A 273 0.06 -8.68 21.37
N ALA A 274 0.47 -7.44 21.65
CA ALA A 274 0.45 -6.87 23.00
C ALA A 274 -0.98 -6.82 23.57
N MET A 275 -1.95 -6.40 22.77
CA MET A 275 -3.38 -6.44 23.13
C MET A 275 -3.87 -7.86 23.44
N LYS A 276 -3.51 -8.86 22.62
CA LYS A 276 -3.86 -10.27 22.88
C LYS A 276 -3.28 -10.77 24.20
N GLN A 277 -2.02 -10.45 24.50
CA GLN A 277 -1.38 -10.84 25.76
C GLN A 277 -2.06 -10.21 26.98
N GLU A 278 -2.55 -8.98 26.86
CA GLU A 278 -3.26 -8.30 27.94
C GLU A 278 -4.64 -8.90 28.21
N VAL A 279 -5.38 -9.29 27.17
CA VAL A 279 -6.70 -9.93 27.33
C VAL A 279 -6.60 -11.32 27.95
N ASN A 280 -5.49 -12.02 27.73
CA ASN A 280 -5.26 -13.38 28.24
C ASN A 280 -4.67 -13.41 29.67
N ARG A 281 -4.47 -12.26 30.32
CA ARG A 281 -4.02 -12.15 31.71
C ARG A 281 -5.20 -12.00 32.66
#